data_AF-A0A3N1KBH6-F1
#
_entry.id   AF-A0A3N1KBH6-F1
#
_cell.length_a   1.000
_cell.length_b   1.000
_cell.length_c   1.000
_cell.angle_alpha   90.00
_cell.angle_beta   90.00
_cell.angle_gamma   90.00
#
_symmetry.space_group_name_H-M   'P 1'
#
loop_
_entity.id
_entity.type
_entity.pdbx_description
1 polymer ?
#
loop_
_entity_poly.entity_id
_entity_poly.type
_entity_poly.pdbx_seq_one_letter_code
_entity_poly.pdbx_strand_id
1 'polypeptide(L)'
;MVTGLVGLCGLIVLVSFAAWLVLRDSRVDLRPDDFVPRAGATSGGISLLEGAVDVTAEACGPVASSCTSAVGTDDLVLMHFATKDAAARAARRLGPEAYRSDWLVARFVGDDVPAEQRLWATEALDGAWQSEVD
;
A
#
# COMPACT_ATOMS: atom_id res chain seq x y z
N MET A 1 -23.54 39.60 20.13
CA MET A 1 -23.84 38.15 20.05
C MET A 1 -23.32 37.46 18.79
N VAL A 2 -22.65 38.14 17.85
CA VAL A 2 -22.12 37.51 16.61
C VAL A 2 -20.70 36.95 16.79
N THR A 3 -19.92 37.50 17.72
CA THR A 3 -18.53 37.09 18.00
C THR A 3 -18.39 35.71 18.66
N GLY A 4 -19.36 35.29 19.47
CA GLY A 4 -19.32 33.97 20.13
C GLY A 4 -19.56 32.80 19.16
N LEU A 5 -20.35 33.02 18.10
CA LEU A 5 -20.71 31.98 17.15
C LEU A 5 -19.55 31.64 16.19
N VAL A 6 -18.81 32.65 15.74
CA VAL A 6 -17.64 32.50 14.85
C VAL A 6 -16.51 31.76 15.56
N GLY A 7 -16.27 32.05 16.85
CA GLY A 7 -15.28 31.34 17.66
C GLY A 7 -15.62 29.86 17.87
N LEU A 8 -16.89 29.54 18.10
CA LEU A 8 -17.35 28.16 18.29
C LEU A 8 -17.23 27.34 16.99
N CYS A 9 -17.63 27.89 15.84
CA CYS A 9 -17.48 27.21 14.55
C CYS A 9 -16.01 26.96 14.20
N GLY A 10 -15.13 27.94 14.45
CA GLY A 10 -13.69 27.77 14.26
C GLY A 10 -13.09 26.66 15.12
N LEU A 11 -13.50 26.57 16.39
CA LEU A 11 -13.07 25.52 17.31
C LEU A 11 -13.54 24.14 16.85
N ILE A 12 -14.80 24.00 16.42
CA ILE A 12 -15.35 22.74 15.92
C ILE A 12 -14.57 22.25 14.69
N VAL A 13 -14.29 23.14 13.73
CA VAL A 13 -13.49 22.79 12.54
C VAL A 13 -12.09 22.32 12.92
N LEU A 14 -11.43 23.01 13.86
CA LEU A 14 -10.09 22.65 14.34
C LEU A 14 -10.08 21.28 15.03
N VAL A 15 -11.06 21.01 15.91
CA VAL A 15 -11.18 19.72 16.61
C VAL A 15 -11.51 18.60 15.64
N SER A 16 -12.41 18.82 14.68
CA SER A 16 -12.74 17.83 13.65
C SER A 16 -11.55 17.54 12.74
N PHE A 17 -10.77 18.57 12.37
CA PHE A 17 -9.56 18.39 11.57
C PHE A 17 -8.46 17.66 12.34
N ALA A 18 -8.24 17.99 13.61
CA ALA A 18 -7.31 17.27 14.47
C ALA A 18 -7.72 15.81 14.68
N ALA A 19 -9.01 15.55 14.92
CA ALA A 19 -9.54 14.20 15.00
C ALA A 19 -9.37 13.44 13.68
N TRP A 20 -9.58 14.11 12.54
CA TRP A 20 -9.34 13.53 11.22
C TRP A 20 -7.87 13.18 11.00
N LEU A 21 -6.93 14.03 11.40
CA LEU A 21 -5.50 13.73 11.31
C LEU A 21 -5.10 12.52 12.18
N VAL A 22 -5.66 12.41 13.39
CA VAL A 22 -5.40 11.26 14.28
C VAL A 22 -6.03 9.98 13.75
N LEU A 23 -7.18 10.08 13.05
CA LEU A 23 -7.90 8.93 12.51
C LEU A 23 -7.49 8.56 11.07
N ARG A 24 -6.79 9.45 10.37
CA ARG A 24 -6.28 9.19 9.01
C ARG A 24 -5.08 8.27 9.13
N ASP A 25 -5.28 7.03 8.69
CA ASP A 25 -4.22 6.05 8.55
C ASP A 25 -3.20 6.56 7.50
N SER A 26 -1.98 6.91 7.93
CA SER A 26 -0.91 7.43 7.05
C SER A 26 -0.58 6.46 5.91
N ARG A 27 -0.83 5.18 6.15
CA ARG A 27 -0.60 4.06 5.22
C ARG A 27 -1.40 4.14 3.92
N VAL A 28 -2.44 4.98 3.87
CA VAL A 28 -3.22 5.20 2.63
C VAL A 28 -2.40 5.87 1.52
N ASP A 29 -1.32 6.56 1.88
CA ASP A 29 -0.46 7.27 0.93
C ASP A 29 0.69 6.39 0.39
N LEU A 30 0.87 5.17 0.91
CA LEU A 30 1.94 4.27 0.48
C LEU A 30 1.66 3.66 -0.89
N ARG A 31 2.63 3.84 -1.80
CA ARG A 31 2.51 3.43 -3.19
C ARG A 31 3.38 2.23 -3.49
N PRO A 32 3.00 1.40 -4.49
CA PRO A 32 3.84 0.28 -4.91
C PRO A 32 5.26 0.71 -5.33
N ASP A 33 5.40 1.91 -5.90
CA ASP A 33 6.68 2.51 -6.29
C ASP A 33 7.64 2.78 -5.12
N ASP A 34 7.12 2.87 -3.89
CA ASP A 34 7.94 3.11 -2.69
C ASP A 34 8.73 1.86 -2.29
N PHE A 35 8.31 0.68 -2.77
CA PHE A 35 8.95 -0.60 -2.52
C PHE A 35 9.95 -1.00 -3.61
N VAL A 36 10.05 -0.23 -4.69
CA VAL A 36 11.00 -0.47 -5.78
C VAL A 36 12.41 -0.05 -5.32
N PRO A 37 13.40 -0.95 -5.33
CA PRO A 37 14.78 -0.61 -4.97
C PRO A 37 15.31 0.53 -5.85
N ARG A 38 15.73 1.64 -5.21
CA ARG A 38 16.39 2.75 -5.90
C ARG A 38 17.89 2.60 -5.77
N ALA A 39 18.62 2.81 -6.88
CA ALA A 39 20.07 2.79 -6.89
C ALA A 39 20.62 3.79 -5.84
N GLY A 40 21.33 3.26 -4.83
CA GLY A 40 21.91 4.06 -3.74
C GLY A 40 21.09 4.15 -2.44
N ALA A 41 19.90 3.52 -2.36
CA ALA A 41 19.16 3.39 -1.11
C ALA A 41 19.72 2.23 -0.27
N THR A 42 20.03 2.49 1.01
CA THR A 42 20.64 1.52 1.93
C THR A 42 19.66 0.57 2.61
N SER A 43 18.36 0.82 2.52
CA SER A 43 17.30 -0.01 3.10
C SER A 43 15.92 0.40 2.54
N GLY A 44 15.00 -0.57 2.41
CA GLY A 44 13.57 -0.30 2.21
C GLY A 44 12.94 -0.87 0.93
N GLY A 45 13.72 -1.23 -0.10
CA GLY A 45 13.18 -1.83 -1.33
C GLY A 45 13.06 -3.34 -1.24
N ILE A 46 12.06 -3.92 -1.90
CA ILE A 46 11.92 -5.37 -2.08
C ILE A 46 12.78 -5.77 -3.29
N SER A 47 13.79 -6.61 -3.11
CA SER A 47 14.68 -7.07 -4.20
C SER A 47 13.93 -7.69 -5.39
N LEU A 48 12.80 -8.37 -5.15
CA LEU A 48 11.93 -8.90 -6.20
C LEU A 48 11.28 -7.83 -7.07
N LEU A 49 11.28 -6.56 -6.65
CA LEU A 49 10.82 -5.41 -7.42
C LEU A 49 11.98 -4.64 -8.08
N GLU A 50 13.20 -5.16 -8.05
CA GLU A 50 14.31 -4.54 -8.79
C GLU A 50 14.00 -4.54 -10.28
N GLY A 51 14.04 -3.34 -10.90
CA GLY A 51 13.64 -3.18 -12.30
C GLY A 51 12.13 -3.26 -12.55
N ALA A 52 11.30 -3.18 -11.50
CA ALA A 52 9.84 -3.17 -11.65
C ALA A 52 9.38 -2.05 -12.59
N VAL A 53 8.36 -2.38 -13.39
CA VAL A 53 7.70 -1.46 -14.31
C VAL A 53 6.24 -1.25 -13.90
N ASP A 54 5.67 -0.13 -14.32
CA ASP A 54 4.23 0.12 -14.16
C ASP A 54 3.44 -0.90 -15.00
N VAL A 55 2.63 -1.71 -14.32
CA VAL A 55 1.73 -2.73 -14.90
C VAL A 55 0.28 -2.46 -14.50
N THR A 56 -0.05 -1.21 -14.19
CA THR A 56 -1.37 -0.81 -13.68
C THR A 56 -2.49 -1.22 -14.64
N ALA A 57 -2.31 -1.02 -15.95
CA ALA A 57 -3.36 -1.31 -16.93
C ALA A 57 -3.66 -2.82 -17.01
N GLU A 58 -2.62 -3.65 -16.96
CA GLU A 58 -2.67 -5.10 -17.07
C GLU A 58 -3.15 -5.74 -15.76
N ALA A 59 -2.60 -5.33 -14.62
CA ALA A 59 -2.86 -5.91 -13.32
C ALA A 59 -4.20 -5.44 -12.70
N CYS A 60 -4.53 -4.15 -12.81
CA CYS A 60 -5.79 -3.63 -12.26
C CYS A 60 -7.01 -3.93 -13.14
N GLY A 61 -6.82 -4.19 -14.44
CA GLY A 61 -7.90 -4.29 -15.43
C GLY A 61 -8.96 -5.36 -15.14
N PRO A 62 -8.66 -6.66 -15.21
CA PRO A 62 -9.68 -7.71 -15.12
C PRO A 62 -10.07 -8.10 -13.68
N VAL A 63 -9.21 -7.82 -12.68
CA VAL A 63 -9.30 -8.47 -11.36
C VAL A 63 -9.80 -7.52 -10.26
N ALA A 64 -9.65 -6.20 -10.45
CA ALA A 64 -9.70 -5.25 -9.35
C ALA A 64 -10.23 -3.86 -9.74
N SER A 65 -11.55 -3.70 -9.79
CA SER A 65 -12.25 -2.42 -10.04
C SER A 65 -11.92 -1.26 -9.07
N SER A 66 -11.06 -1.50 -8.07
CA SER A 66 -10.60 -0.48 -7.11
C SER A 66 -9.09 -0.49 -6.92
N CYS A 67 -8.35 -1.17 -7.80
CA CYS A 67 -6.90 -1.06 -7.90
C CYS A 67 -6.56 0.29 -8.56
N THR A 68 -5.65 1.04 -7.94
CA THR A 68 -5.33 2.42 -8.31
C THR A 68 -3.93 2.54 -8.93
N SER A 69 -3.02 1.63 -8.58
CA SER A 69 -1.71 1.49 -9.20
C SER A 69 -1.17 0.08 -9.02
N ALA A 70 -0.28 -0.35 -9.90
CA ALA A 70 0.46 -1.58 -9.76
C ALA A 70 1.84 -1.48 -10.40
N VAL A 71 2.84 -2.05 -9.74
CA VAL A 71 4.17 -2.27 -10.31
C VAL A 71 4.48 -3.76 -10.29
N GLY A 72 5.29 -4.23 -11.23
CA GLY A 72 5.63 -5.63 -11.29
C GLY A 72 6.92 -5.95 -12.00
N THR A 73 7.41 -7.14 -11.68
CA THR A 73 8.48 -7.88 -12.35
C THR A 73 7.92 -9.25 -12.78
N ASP A 74 8.78 -10.09 -13.35
CA ASP A 74 8.42 -11.47 -13.68
C ASP A 74 8.12 -12.32 -12.42
N ASP A 75 8.66 -11.91 -11.26
CA ASP A 75 8.55 -12.66 -10.00
C ASP A 75 7.42 -12.16 -9.09
N LEU A 76 7.14 -10.86 -9.08
CA LEU A 76 6.22 -10.23 -8.14
C LEU A 76 5.45 -9.08 -8.79
N VAL A 77 4.14 -9.03 -8.55
CA VAL A 77 3.28 -7.89 -8.86
C VAL A 77 2.72 -7.30 -7.57
N LEU A 78 3.00 -6.03 -7.31
CA LEU A 78 2.50 -5.28 -6.16
C LEU A 78 1.42 -4.31 -6.61
N MET A 79 0.21 -4.47 -6.07
CA MET A 79 -0.97 -3.67 -6.39
C MET A 79 -1.41 -2.84 -5.20
N HIS A 80 -1.82 -1.61 -5.44
CA HIS A 80 -2.45 -0.73 -4.45
C HIS A 80 -3.93 -0.52 -4.75
N PHE A 81 -4.74 -0.46 -3.70
CA PHE A 81 -6.19 -0.37 -3.79
C PHE A 81 -6.71 0.88 -3.10
N ALA A 82 -7.86 1.38 -3.55
CA ALA A 82 -8.53 2.52 -2.92
C ALA A 82 -9.04 2.22 -1.49
N THR A 83 -9.29 0.95 -1.16
CA THR A 83 -9.81 0.54 0.16
C THR A 83 -9.22 -0.79 0.62
N LYS A 84 -9.04 -0.97 1.94
CA LYS A 84 -8.63 -2.24 2.57
C LYS A 84 -9.55 -3.40 2.18
N ASP A 85 -10.85 -3.12 2.09
CA ASP A 85 -11.85 -4.11 1.68
C ASP A 85 -11.68 -4.57 0.24
N ALA A 86 -11.28 -3.67 -0.66
CA ALA A 86 -10.99 -4.02 -2.04
C ALA A 86 -9.71 -4.87 -2.15
N ALA A 87 -8.64 -4.49 -1.44
CA ALA A 87 -7.42 -5.29 -1.33
C ALA A 87 -7.73 -6.69 -0.77
N ALA A 88 -8.56 -6.77 0.27
CA ALA A 88 -9.01 -8.04 0.86
C ALA A 88 -9.78 -8.92 -0.13
N ARG A 89 -10.69 -8.32 -0.92
CA ARG A 89 -11.42 -9.06 -1.96
C ARG A 89 -10.49 -9.54 -3.07
N ALA A 90 -9.55 -8.71 -3.50
CA ALA A 90 -8.60 -9.07 -4.54
C ALA A 90 -7.67 -10.21 -4.11
N ALA A 91 -7.08 -10.13 -2.91
CA ALA A 91 -6.25 -11.21 -2.36
C ALA A 91 -7.00 -12.54 -2.29
N ARG A 92 -8.26 -12.54 -1.83
CA ARG A 92 -9.11 -13.74 -1.82
C ARG A 92 -9.38 -14.31 -3.22
N ARG A 93 -9.51 -13.46 -4.25
CA ARG A 93 -9.75 -13.90 -5.64
C ARG A 93 -8.48 -14.46 -6.28
N LEU A 94 -7.33 -13.86 -5.99
CA LEU A 94 -6.03 -14.28 -6.49
C LEU A 94 -5.56 -15.59 -5.84
N GLY A 95 -6.06 -15.91 -4.64
CA GLY A 95 -5.83 -17.21 -4.01
C GLY A 95 -4.49 -17.27 -3.25
N PRO A 96 -3.88 -18.45 -3.12
CA PRO A 96 -2.75 -18.69 -2.21
C PRO A 96 -1.45 -17.98 -2.63
N GLU A 97 -1.36 -17.52 -3.87
CA GLU A 97 -0.22 -16.76 -4.40
C GLU A 97 -0.24 -15.28 -4.01
N ALA A 98 -1.35 -14.82 -3.42
CA ALA A 98 -1.51 -13.43 -3.01
C ALA A 98 -1.29 -13.24 -1.51
N TYR A 99 -0.42 -12.30 -1.19
CA TYR A 99 -0.25 -11.73 0.14
C TYR A 99 -0.93 -10.37 0.21
N ARG A 100 -1.55 -10.03 1.35
CA ARG A 100 -2.21 -8.75 1.57
C ARG A 100 -1.64 -8.05 2.80
N SER A 101 -1.21 -6.81 2.61
CA SER A 101 -0.84 -5.88 3.68
C SER A 101 -1.68 -4.59 3.54
N ASP A 102 -2.69 -4.43 4.40
CA ASP A 102 -3.69 -3.34 4.36
C ASP A 102 -4.27 -3.02 2.96
N TRP A 103 -3.84 -1.94 2.31
CA TRP A 103 -4.28 -1.51 0.96
C TRP A 103 -3.46 -2.14 -0.18
N LEU A 104 -2.38 -2.84 0.15
CA LEU A 104 -1.48 -3.47 -0.80
C LEU A 104 -1.78 -4.96 -0.93
N VAL A 105 -1.66 -5.46 -2.16
CA VAL A 105 -1.69 -6.89 -2.46
C VAL A 105 -0.47 -7.23 -3.31
N ALA A 106 0.36 -8.12 -2.79
CA ALA A 106 1.49 -8.69 -3.49
C ALA A 106 1.08 -10.04 -4.08
N ARG A 107 1.25 -10.24 -5.38
CA ARG A 107 1.03 -11.52 -6.06
C ARG A 107 2.38 -12.04 -6.54
N PHE A 108 2.78 -13.19 -6.02
CA PHE A 108 3.97 -13.90 -6.50
C PHE A 108 3.61 -14.67 -7.77
N VAL A 109 4.24 -14.34 -8.89
CA VAL A 109 3.93 -14.89 -10.21
C VAL A 109 4.99 -15.88 -10.68
N GLY A 110 6.22 -15.74 -10.20
CA GLY A 110 7.30 -16.68 -10.48
C GLY A 110 7.15 -17.99 -9.70
N ASP A 111 7.09 -19.10 -10.43
CA ASP A 111 7.06 -20.46 -9.86
C ASP A 111 8.35 -20.79 -9.09
N ASP A 112 9.45 -20.14 -9.47
CA ASP A 112 10.79 -20.38 -8.92
C ASP A 112 11.15 -19.47 -7.73
N VAL A 113 10.26 -18.55 -7.32
CA VAL A 113 10.54 -17.64 -6.19
C VAL A 113 10.63 -18.45 -4.88
N PRO A 114 11.80 -18.53 -4.23
CA PRO A 114 11.99 -19.31 -3.02
C PRO A 114 11.10 -18.82 -1.87
N ALA A 115 10.64 -19.75 -1.02
CA ALA A 115 9.79 -19.43 0.12
C ALA A 115 10.42 -18.37 1.07
N GLU A 116 11.74 -18.39 1.22
CA GLU A 116 12.49 -17.38 1.99
C GLU A 116 12.38 -15.98 1.40
N GLN A 117 12.41 -15.82 0.07
CA GLN A 117 12.29 -14.53 -0.59
C GLN A 117 10.85 -14.03 -0.53
N ARG A 118 9.87 -14.94 -0.63
CA ARG A 118 8.46 -14.61 -0.40
C ARG A 118 8.26 -14.09 1.02
N LEU A 119 8.78 -14.80 2.02
CA LEU A 119 8.70 -14.40 3.42
C LEU A 119 9.33 -13.02 3.64
N TRP A 120 10.55 -12.81 3.15
CA TRP A 120 11.23 -11.53 3.29
C TRP A 120 10.48 -10.38 2.60
N ALA A 121 9.89 -10.60 1.42
CA ALA A 121 9.04 -9.61 0.76
C ALA A 121 7.77 -9.29 1.58
N THR A 122 7.15 -10.30 2.20
CA THR A 122 6.00 -10.07 3.08
C THR A 122 6.37 -9.31 4.36
N GLU A 123 7.53 -9.61 4.94
CA GLU A 123 8.07 -8.88 6.09
C GLU A 123 8.44 -7.45 5.74
N ALA A 124 8.98 -7.20 4.54
CA ALA A 124 9.28 -5.84 4.07
C ALA A 124 7.99 -5.03 3.86
N LEU A 125 6.94 -5.64 3.30
CA LEU A 125 5.63 -5.00 3.15
C LEU A 125 5.04 -4.65 4.51
N ASP A 126 5.11 -5.54 5.50
CA ASP A 126 4.62 -5.28 6.85
C ASP A 126 5.53 -4.37 7.69
N GLY A 127 6.83 -4.38 7.39
CA GLY A 127 7.87 -3.64 8.09
C GLY A 127 7.96 -2.18 7.65
N ALA A 128 7.58 -1.87 6.42
CA ALA A 128 7.44 -0.49 5.92
C ALA A 128 6.47 0.34 6.78
N TRP A 129 5.66 -0.31 7.62
CA TRP A 129 4.76 0.35 8.57
C TRP A 129 5.37 0.63 9.96
N GLN A 130 6.47 -0.04 10.33
CA GLN A 130 7.07 0.11 11.68
C GLN A 130 8.11 1.23 11.77
N SER A 131 8.69 1.68 10.64
CA SER A 131 9.71 2.74 10.63
C SER A 131 9.17 4.18 10.79
N GLU A 132 7.86 4.38 10.91
CA GLU A 132 7.24 5.70 11.17
C GLU A 132 6.89 5.94 12.66
N VAL A 133 7.15 4.97 13.55
CA VAL A 133 6.78 5.08 14.99
C VAL A 133 7.98 5.37 15.91
N ASP A 134 9.18 5.55 15.34
CA ASP A 134 10.40 5.96 16.09
C ASP A 134 10.84 7.39 15.74
#